data_AF-A0A087SNC5-F1
#
_entry.id   AF-A0A087SNC5-F1
#
_cell.length_a   1.000
_cell.length_b   1.000
_cell.length_c   1.000
_cell.angle_alpha   90.00
_cell.angle_beta   90.00
_cell.angle_gamma   90.00
#
_symmetry.space_group_name_H-M   'P 1'
#
loop_
_entity.id
_entity.type
_entity.pdbx_description
1 polymer ?
#
loop_
_entity_poly.entity_id
_entity_poly.type
_entity_poly.pdbx_seq_one_letter_code
_entity_poly.pdbx_strand_id
1 'polypeptide(L)'
;MLTRRFDYGGWVVACLALGLLQTLLWLRWAWWTREGATHPSRRSLLVFIASLNAASLLEVLDFPPLLWHTLDAHAVWHLATIPLWALWYRFVLLDLQAGQVMWSLPLDSAGEDKEL
;
A
#
# COMPACT_ATOMS: atom_id res chain seq x y z
N MET A 1 10.24 -39.78 -13.38
CA MET A 1 10.11 -38.64 -12.45
C MET A 1 10.17 -37.37 -13.27
N LEU A 2 9.06 -36.61 -13.37
CA LEU A 2 9.04 -35.31 -14.05
C LEU A 2 9.78 -34.29 -13.18
N THR A 3 11.08 -34.14 -13.36
CA THR A 3 11.85 -33.05 -12.72
C THR A 3 11.55 -31.75 -13.46
N ARG A 4 10.35 -31.20 -13.27
CA ARG A 4 10.05 -29.82 -13.68
C ARG A 4 10.87 -28.93 -12.75
N ARG A 5 11.92 -28.28 -13.27
CA ARG A 5 12.66 -27.28 -12.49
C ARG A 5 11.67 -26.17 -12.12
N PHE A 6 11.38 -26.03 -10.83
CA PHE A 6 10.57 -24.93 -10.33
C PHE A 6 11.44 -23.68 -10.31
N ASP A 7 11.13 -22.73 -11.20
CA ASP A 7 11.83 -21.46 -11.28
C ASP A 7 11.30 -20.50 -10.21
N TYR A 8 11.77 -20.69 -8.98
CA TYR A 8 11.43 -19.83 -7.85
C TYR A 8 11.86 -18.37 -8.09
N GLY A 9 13.03 -18.17 -8.70
CA GLY A 9 13.57 -16.85 -8.98
C GLY A 9 12.67 -16.04 -9.93
N GLY A 10 12.15 -16.68 -10.98
CA GLY A 10 11.17 -16.07 -11.88
C GLY A 10 9.89 -15.60 -11.16
N TRP A 11 9.39 -16.38 -10.21
CA TRP A 11 8.23 -16.01 -9.39
C TRP A 11 8.53 -14.83 -8.46
N VAL A 12 9.70 -14.81 -7.81
CA VAL A 12 10.12 -13.68 -6.97
C VAL A 12 10.21 -12.39 -7.81
N VAL A 13 10.80 -12.44 -9.01
CA VAL A 13 10.86 -11.29 -9.93
C VAL A 13 9.47 -10.80 -10.33
N ALA A 14 8.55 -11.71 -10.64
CA ALA A 14 7.16 -11.34 -10.96
C ALA A 14 6.46 -10.66 -9.78
N CYS A 15 6.62 -11.17 -8.56
CA CYS A 15 6.09 -10.55 -7.33
C CYS A 15 6.67 -9.15 -7.10
N LEU A 16 7.99 -8.97 -7.29
CA LEU A 16 8.63 -7.66 -7.18
C LEU A 16 8.11 -6.67 -8.23
N ALA A 17 7.94 -7.11 -9.49
CA ALA A 17 7.39 -6.27 -10.55
C ALA A 17 5.96 -5.81 -10.24
N LEU A 18 5.11 -6.70 -9.75
CA LEU A 18 3.74 -6.37 -9.32
C LEU A 18 3.74 -5.43 -8.11
N GLY A 19 4.64 -5.65 -7.13
CA GLY A 19 4.78 -4.77 -5.97
C GLY A 19 5.22 -3.34 -6.34
N LEU A 20 6.13 -3.20 -7.30
CA LEU A 20 6.54 -1.91 -7.84
C LEU A 20 5.39 -1.23 -8.59
N LEU A 21 4.69 -1.97 -9.45
CA LEU A 21 3.51 -1.45 -10.15
C LEU A 21 2.45 -0.94 -9.16
N GLN A 22 2.16 -1.73 -8.12
CA GLN A 22 1.22 -1.35 -7.06
C GLN A 22 1.66 -0.07 -6.34
N THR A 23 2.96 0.06 -6.06
CA THR A 23 3.53 1.26 -5.44
C THR A 23 3.34 2.49 -6.34
N LEU A 24 3.62 2.38 -7.63
CA LEU A 24 3.44 3.48 -8.59
C LEU A 24 1.98 3.92 -8.71
N LEU A 25 1.04 2.96 -8.74
CA LEU A 25 -0.39 3.26 -8.78
C LEU A 25 -0.83 4.06 -7.55
N TRP A 26 -0.39 3.67 -6.35
CA TRP A 26 -0.72 4.42 -5.15
C TRP A 26 -0.05 5.78 -5.06
N LEU A 27 1.20 5.90 -5.51
CA LEU A 27 1.88 7.20 -5.56
C LEU A 27 1.19 8.16 -6.53
N ARG A 28 0.74 7.65 -7.68
CA ARG A 28 -0.09 8.40 -8.63
C ARG A 28 -1.39 8.87 -7.99
N TRP A 29 -2.09 7.99 -7.26
CA TRP A 29 -3.31 8.36 -6.53
C TRP A 29 -3.02 9.43 -5.46
N ALA A 30 -1.94 9.27 -4.70
CA ALA A 30 -1.53 10.22 -3.66
C ALA A 30 -1.06 11.57 -4.22
N TRP A 31 -0.61 11.60 -5.48
CA TRP A 31 -0.32 12.83 -6.21
C TRP A 31 -1.61 13.52 -6.64
N TRP A 32 -2.52 12.80 -7.30
CA TRP A 32 -3.78 13.35 -7.79
C TRP A 32 -4.62 13.94 -6.66
N THR A 33 -4.69 13.27 -5.51
CA THR A 33 -5.44 13.73 -4.33
C THR A 33 -4.80 14.91 -3.61
N ARG A 34 -3.57 15.32 -3.97
CA ARG A 34 -2.92 16.51 -3.41
C ARG A 34 -3.54 17.82 -3.93
N GLU A 35 -4.10 17.81 -5.13
CA GLU A 35 -4.51 19.02 -5.85
C GLU A 35 -5.93 19.50 -5.45
N GLY A 36 -6.78 18.65 -4.85
CA GLY A 36 -8.17 18.98 -4.51
C GLY A 36 -8.44 19.42 -3.07
N ALA A 37 -7.73 18.85 -2.09
CA ALA A 37 -7.71 19.19 -0.66
C ALA A 37 -6.77 18.18 0.00
N THR A 38 -6.06 18.52 1.08
CA THR A 38 -5.25 17.55 1.84
C THR A 38 -6.13 16.44 2.39
N HIS A 39 -6.24 15.34 1.64
CA HIS A 39 -7.08 14.22 2.01
C HIS A 39 -6.49 13.52 3.26
N PRO A 40 -7.27 13.37 4.35
CA PRO A 40 -6.75 12.91 5.64
C PRO A 40 -6.16 11.49 5.60
N SER A 41 -6.60 10.65 4.64
CA SER A 41 -6.10 9.28 4.48
C SER A 41 -4.71 9.20 3.83
N ARG A 42 -4.25 10.25 3.11
CA ARG A 42 -3.02 10.24 2.31
C ARG A 42 -1.77 9.91 3.11
N ARG A 43 -1.65 10.46 4.32
CA ARG A 43 -0.47 10.21 5.18
C ARG A 43 -0.38 8.75 5.59
N SER A 44 -1.50 8.14 5.97
CA SER A 44 -1.56 6.72 6.36
C SER A 44 -1.16 5.82 5.20
N LEU A 45 -1.63 6.13 3.98
CA LEU A 45 -1.27 5.41 2.77
C LEU A 45 0.24 5.52 2.45
N LEU A 46 0.82 6.73 2.49
CA LEU A 46 2.24 6.91 2.19
C LEU A 46 3.14 6.18 3.19
N VAL A 47 2.79 6.24 4.49
CA VAL A 47 3.52 5.50 5.53
C VAL A 47 3.39 4.00 5.31
N PHE A 48 2.19 3.50 4.95
CA PHE A 48 1.97 2.10 4.63
C PHE A 48 2.85 1.65 3.44
N ILE A 49 2.84 2.37 2.33
CA ILE A 49 3.63 2.05 1.12
C ILE A 49 5.12 2.04 1.42
N ALA A 50 5.62 3.07 2.11
CA ALA A 50 7.03 3.17 2.46
C ALA A 50 7.46 1.99 3.35
N SER A 51 6.65 1.66 4.36
CA SER A 51 6.93 0.56 5.29
C SER A 51 6.82 -0.81 4.61
N LEU A 52 5.87 -0.99 3.68
CA LEU A 52 5.73 -2.23 2.92
C LEU A 52 6.90 -2.44 1.97
N ASN A 53 7.37 -1.41 1.26
CA ASN A 53 8.55 -1.50 0.41
C ASN A 53 9.83 -1.77 1.24
N ALA A 54 9.96 -1.14 2.41
CA ALA A 54 11.07 -1.40 3.32
C ALA A 54 11.04 -2.86 3.84
N ALA A 55 9.86 -3.38 4.17
CA ALA A 55 9.71 -4.78 4.52
C ALA A 55 10.11 -5.69 3.35
N SER A 56 9.59 -5.46 2.13
CA SER A 56 9.93 -6.24 0.94
C SER A 56 11.42 -6.27 0.60
N LEU A 57 12.20 -5.27 1.03
CA LEU A 57 13.67 -5.30 0.90
C LEU A 57 14.30 -6.43 1.72
N LEU A 58 13.70 -6.82 2.85
CA LEU A 58 14.19 -7.95 3.66
C LEU A 58 14.12 -9.26 2.88
N GLU A 59 13.04 -9.49 2.13
CA GLU A 59 12.88 -10.65 1.24
C GLU A 59 13.98 -10.69 0.16
N VAL A 60 14.34 -9.53 -0.40
CA VAL A 60 15.35 -9.42 -1.46
C VAL A 60 16.77 -9.59 -0.93
N LEU A 61 17.03 -9.09 0.28
CA LEU A 61 18.37 -9.14 0.89
C LEU A 61 18.74 -10.54 1.38
N ASP A 62 17.74 -11.39 1.68
CA ASP A 62 17.89 -12.82 2.00
C ASP A 62 19.10 -13.13 2.91
N PHE A 63 19.21 -12.39 4.02
CA PHE A 63 20.35 -12.51 4.93
C PHE A 63 20.20 -13.74 5.86
N PRO A 64 21.32 -14.37 6.26
CA PRO A 64 21.32 -15.51 7.17
C PRO A 64 20.83 -15.12 8.58
N PRO A 65 20.27 -16.06 9.36
CA PRO A 65 19.57 -15.73 10.60
C PRO A 65 20.43 -15.01 11.64
N LEU A 66 19.87 -13.96 12.24
CA LEU A 66 20.61 -12.98 13.06
C LEU A 66 20.56 -13.26 14.58
N LEU A 67 19.42 -13.75 15.10
CA LEU A 67 19.20 -13.96 16.54
C LEU A 67 19.19 -15.46 16.86
N TRP A 68 20.23 -15.97 17.54
CA TRP A 68 20.35 -17.38 17.97
C TRP A 68 20.01 -18.42 16.87
N HIS A 69 20.24 -18.09 15.60
CA HIS A 69 19.89 -18.89 14.43
C HIS A 69 18.38 -19.10 14.17
N THR A 70 17.48 -18.35 14.79
CA THR A 70 16.02 -18.55 14.66
C THR A 70 15.30 -17.52 13.81
N LEU A 71 15.87 -16.32 13.61
CA LEU A 71 15.23 -15.23 12.86
C LEU A 71 16.01 -14.93 11.58
N ASP A 72 15.55 -15.48 10.46
CA ASP A 72 16.02 -15.17 9.11
C ASP A 72 15.28 -13.97 8.51
N ALA A 73 15.73 -13.52 7.35
CA ALA A 73 15.14 -12.36 6.66
C ALA A 73 13.64 -12.55 6.38
N HIS A 74 13.23 -13.77 6.05
CA HIS A 74 11.84 -14.11 5.75
C HIS A 74 10.94 -14.04 6.99
N ALA A 75 11.40 -14.55 8.14
CA ALA A 75 10.67 -14.43 9.40
C ALA A 75 10.50 -12.97 9.84
N VAL A 76 11.53 -12.14 9.64
CA VAL A 76 11.45 -10.70 9.93
C VAL A 76 10.48 -10.02 8.96
N TRP A 77 10.44 -10.42 7.69
CA TRP A 77 9.45 -9.92 6.72
C TRP A 77 8.00 -10.22 7.17
N HIS A 78 7.71 -11.46 7.59
CA HIS A 78 6.39 -11.81 8.14
C HIS A 78 6.05 -10.98 9.37
N LEU A 79 6.99 -10.82 10.30
CA LEU A 79 6.76 -10.01 11.51
C LEU A 79 6.50 -8.53 11.18
N ALA A 80 7.24 -7.98 10.23
CA ALA A 80 7.13 -6.59 9.83
C ALA A 80 5.80 -6.28 9.12
N THR A 81 5.24 -7.23 8.36
CA THR A 81 4.01 -7.01 7.58
C THR A 81 2.72 -7.07 8.40
N ILE A 82 2.70 -7.77 9.54
CA ILE A 82 1.53 -7.85 10.45
C ILE A 82 0.98 -6.46 10.85
N PRO A 83 1.78 -5.53 11.44
CA PRO A 83 1.28 -4.23 11.85
C PRO A 83 0.92 -3.31 10.67
N LEU A 84 1.42 -3.58 9.46
CA LEU A 84 1.11 -2.75 8.28
C LEU A 84 -0.37 -2.80 7.92
N TRP A 85 -1.05 -3.91 8.18
CA TRP A 85 -2.49 -4.03 7.96
C TRP A 85 -3.30 -3.01 8.78
N ALA A 86 -2.85 -2.64 9.97
CA ALA A 86 -3.52 -1.60 10.75
C ALA A 86 -3.43 -0.23 10.07
N LEU A 87 -2.29 0.09 9.43
CA LEU A 87 -2.14 1.33 8.65
C LEU A 87 -3.03 1.32 7.40
N TRP A 88 -3.14 0.16 6.75
CA TRP A 88 -4.04 -0.04 5.61
C TRP A 88 -5.50 0.21 5.99
N TYR A 89 -6.00 -0.42 7.07
CA TYR A 89 -7.38 -0.19 7.52
C TYR A 89 -7.62 1.25 7.94
N ARG A 90 -6.64 1.90 8.58
CA ARG A 90 -6.73 3.33 8.90
C ARG A 90 -6.87 4.19 7.65
N PHE A 91 -6.13 3.88 6.59
CA PHE A 91 -6.29 4.54 5.30
C PHE A 91 -7.72 4.37 4.77
N VAL A 92 -8.22 3.14 4.68
CA VAL A 92 -9.57 2.83 4.17
C VAL A 92 -10.66 3.55 4.97
N LEU A 93 -10.58 3.52 6.30
CA LEU A 93 -11.58 4.19 7.15
C LEU A 93 -11.62 5.70 6.95
N LEU A 94 -10.45 6.34 6.87
CA LEU A 94 -10.37 7.79 6.62
C LEU A 94 -10.85 8.15 5.21
N ASP A 95 -10.64 7.27 4.24
CA ASP A 95 -11.11 7.43 2.86
C ASP A 95 -12.62 7.35 2.73
N LEU A 96 -13.22 6.34 3.37
CA LEU A 96 -14.67 6.19 3.44
C LEU A 96 -15.32 7.38 4.15
N GLN A 97 -14.75 7.84 5.27
CA GLN A 97 -15.27 9.01 6.01
C GLN A 97 -15.23 10.29 5.15
N ALA A 98 -14.14 10.53 4.44
CA ALA A 98 -14.02 11.69 3.55
C ALA A 98 -15.04 11.63 2.39
N GLY A 99 -15.25 10.43 1.83
CA GLY A 99 -16.28 10.20 0.81
C GLY A 99 -17.69 10.41 1.35
N GLN A 100 -18.01 9.91 2.55
CA GLN A 100 -19.34 10.09 3.16
C GLN A 100 -19.70 11.56 3.37
N VAL A 101 -18.74 12.40 3.79
CA VAL A 101 -18.97 13.84 3.91
C VAL A 101 -19.38 14.44 2.56
N MET A 102 -18.71 14.07 1.47
CA MET A 102 -19.03 14.55 0.11
C MET A 102 -20.44 14.16 -0.34
N TRP A 103 -20.86 12.90 -0.12
CA TRP A 103 -22.19 12.41 -0.52
C TRP A 103 -23.34 12.83 0.41
N SER A 104 -23.01 13.36 1.60
CA SER A 104 -23.99 13.87 2.56
C SER A 104 -24.36 15.34 2.34
N LEU A 105 -23.67 16.05 1.42
CA LEU A 105 -24.03 17.40 1.01
C LEU A 105 -25.29 17.35 0.15
N PRO A 106 -26.28 18.24 0.35
CA PRO A 106 -27.41 18.38 -0.55
C PRO A 106 -26.91 18.60 -1.98
N LEU A 107 -27.40 17.80 -2.94
CA LEU A 107 -27.04 17.87 -4.35
C LEU A 107 -27.53 19.17 -5.03
N ASP A 108 -28.23 19.98 -4.26
CA ASP A 108 -29.11 21.07 -4.68
C ASP A 108 -28.33 22.38 -4.89
N SER A 109 -27.11 22.52 -4.38
CA SER A 109 -26.37 23.79 -4.38
C SER A 109 -25.39 23.98 -5.55
N ALA A 110 -25.37 23.09 -6.54
CA ALA A 110 -24.43 23.14 -7.67
C ALA A 110 -25.08 23.51 -9.03
N GLY A 111 -26.34 23.94 -9.04
CA GLY A 111 -27.12 24.15 -10.27
C GLY A 111 -28.00 25.41 -10.34
N GLU A 112 -28.03 26.27 -9.32
CA GLU A 112 -28.93 27.45 -9.31
C GLU A 112 -28.26 28.80 -9.70
N ASP A 113 -27.04 28.78 -10.23
CA ASP A 113 -26.27 29.98 -10.57
C ASP A 113 -26.05 30.19 -12.08
N LYS A 114 -26.98 29.71 -12.94
CA LYS A 114 -26.97 29.96 -14.40
C LYS A 114 -28.23 30.59 -14.99
N GLU A 115 -29.18 31.04 -14.19
CA GLU A 115 -30.32 31.84 -14.68
C GLU A 115 -30.55 33.08 -13.81
N LEU A 116 -29.72 34.11 -13.97
CA LEU A 116 -30.06 35.53 -13.77
C LEU A 116 -29.17 36.41 -14.66
#